data_AF-A0A0C3BY77-F1
#
_entry.id   AF-A0A0C3BY77-F1
#
_cell.length_a   1.000
_cell.length_b   1.000
_cell.length_c   1.000
_cell.angle_alpha   90.00
_cell.angle_beta   90.00
_cell.angle_gamma   90.00
#
_symmetry.space_group_name_H-M   'P 1'
#
loop_
_entity.id
_entity.type
_entity.pdbx_description
1 polymer ?
#
loop_
_entity_poly.entity_id
_entity_poly.type
_entity_poly.pdbx_seq_one_letter_code
_entity_poly.pdbx_strand_id
1 'polypeptide(L)'
;MDIPGSPNVIAKVAVNDAGAEAWVLRLEEEARLYCNELRHLQGRVVPRFFGFYTGTRQRVFSRWDVAPAACMILEDCGDSLVDETLRAYLEQLPRSLKIEVMKNVLRLHKEAGCKHGELELENFVMRGNDLNSVRLIDFKYARVGHRCKYGDRCARAHCKELDRLEDVLKIFKCGHRYATIIR
;
A
#
# COMPACT_ATOMS: atom_id res chain seq x y z
N MET A 1 -23.74 5.14 -10.51
CA MET A 1 -24.78 4.08 -10.57
C MET A 1 -24.05 2.78 -10.34
N ASP A 2 -24.22 2.18 -9.16
CA ASP A 2 -23.58 0.90 -8.84
C ASP A 2 -24.36 -0.24 -9.49
N ILE A 3 -23.66 -1.09 -10.24
CA ILE A 3 -24.24 -2.31 -10.82
C ILE A 3 -24.19 -3.38 -9.73
N PRO A 4 -25.33 -3.93 -9.28
CA PRO A 4 -25.34 -4.98 -8.27
C PRO A 4 -24.54 -6.21 -8.73
N GLY A 5 -23.52 -6.58 -7.97
CA GLY A 5 -22.67 -7.75 -8.26
C GLY A 5 -21.41 -7.45 -9.08
N SER A 6 -21.18 -6.22 -9.54
CA SER A 6 -19.87 -5.83 -10.07
C SER A 6 -18.87 -5.72 -8.92
N PRO A 7 -17.66 -6.31 -9.04
CA PRO A 7 -16.64 -6.11 -8.03
C PRO A 7 -16.30 -4.62 -7.96
N ASN A 8 -16.22 -4.08 -6.74
CA ASN A 8 -15.70 -2.73 -6.53
C ASN A 8 -14.21 -2.76 -6.91
N VAL A 9 -13.87 -2.09 -8.00
CA VAL A 9 -12.52 -2.05 -8.56
C VAL A 9 -12.05 -0.63 -8.75
N ILE A 10 -10.75 -0.43 -8.63
CA ILE A 10 -10.06 0.81 -8.96
C ILE A 10 -9.02 0.55 -10.05
N ALA A 11 -8.88 1.50 -10.97
CA ALA A 11 -7.89 1.47 -12.02
C ALA A 11 -6.77 2.47 -11.72
N LYS A 12 -5.56 1.97 -11.48
CA LYS A 12 -4.35 2.81 -11.43
C LYS A 12 -3.78 2.90 -12.85
N VAL A 13 -3.71 4.11 -13.38
CA VAL A 13 -3.30 4.36 -14.78
C VAL A 13 -2.01 5.16 -14.81
N ALA A 14 -1.07 4.72 -15.64
CA ALA A 14 0.17 5.44 -15.94
C ALA A 14 0.22 5.78 -17.43
N VAL A 15 0.53 7.05 -17.74
CA VAL A 15 0.72 7.54 -19.11
C VAL A 15 2.01 8.33 -19.20
N ASN A 16 2.75 8.16 -20.28
CA ASN A 16 4.03 8.81 -20.50
C ASN A 16 3.94 9.85 -21.62
N ASP A 17 3.57 11.09 -21.27
CA ASP A 17 3.67 12.22 -22.18
C ASP A 17 5.12 12.72 -22.19
N ALA A 18 5.74 12.70 -23.37
CA ALA A 18 7.12 13.04 -23.74
C ALA A 18 8.17 13.05 -22.61
N GLY A 19 8.99 11.99 -22.52
CA GLY A 19 10.26 12.01 -21.77
C GLY A 19 10.29 11.26 -20.44
N ALA A 20 9.17 10.69 -19.98
CA ALA A 20 9.12 9.95 -18.72
C ALA A 20 8.74 8.48 -18.94
N GLU A 21 9.62 7.64 -19.51
CA GLU A 21 9.39 6.18 -19.58
C GLU A 21 9.13 5.54 -18.20
N ALA A 22 9.54 6.21 -17.12
CA ALA A 22 9.55 5.70 -15.77
C ALA A 22 8.18 5.31 -15.18
N TRP A 23 7.06 5.97 -15.53
CA TRP A 23 5.80 5.72 -14.82
C TRP A 23 5.14 4.40 -15.22
N VAL A 24 5.10 4.10 -16.51
CA VAL A 24 4.64 2.79 -17.02
C VAL A 24 5.50 1.66 -16.46
N LEU A 25 6.84 1.82 -16.46
CA LEU A 25 7.76 0.84 -15.91
C LEU A 25 7.56 0.62 -14.41
N ARG A 26 7.40 1.70 -13.63
CA ARG A 26 7.12 1.60 -12.18
C ARG A 26 5.79 0.90 -11.90
N LEU A 27 4.75 1.17 -12.70
CA LEU A 27 3.47 0.49 -12.55
C LEU A 27 3.57 -1.01 -12.89
N GLU A 28 4.39 -1.36 -13.88
CA GLU A 28 4.68 -2.75 -14.21
C GLU A 28 5.46 -3.46 -13.09
N GLU A 29 6.48 -2.81 -12.51
CA GLU A 29 7.22 -3.32 -11.35
C GLU A 29 6.30 -3.57 -10.15
N GLU A 30 5.39 -2.63 -9.87
CA GLU A 30 4.37 -2.81 -8.83
C GLU A 30 3.42 -3.97 -9.15
N ALA A 31 2.92 -4.08 -10.38
CA ALA A 31 2.07 -5.19 -10.79
C ALA A 31 2.75 -6.56 -10.62
N ARG A 32 4.06 -6.63 -10.88
CA ARG A 32 4.85 -7.86 -10.65
C ARG A 32 4.88 -8.25 -9.17
N LEU A 33 4.94 -7.29 -8.24
CA LEU A 33 4.86 -7.59 -6.81
C LEU A 33 3.50 -8.22 -6.46
N TYR A 34 2.40 -7.71 -7.01
CA TYR A 34 1.08 -8.30 -6.82
C TYR A 34 0.98 -9.74 -7.33
N CYS A 35 1.58 -10.03 -8.50
CA CYS A 35 1.61 -11.37 -9.08
C CYS A 35 2.47 -12.36 -8.28
N ASN A 36 3.53 -11.88 -7.64
CA ASN A 36 4.56 -12.69 -7.01
C ASN A 36 4.50 -12.56 -5.48
N GLU A 37 5.29 -11.66 -4.88
CA GLU A 37 5.55 -11.60 -3.45
C GLU A 37 4.32 -11.26 -2.61
N LEU A 38 3.35 -10.55 -3.17
CA LEU A 38 2.14 -10.14 -2.47
C LEU A 38 0.95 -11.08 -2.70
N ARG A 39 1.11 -12.12 -3.54
CA ARG A 39 0.00 -12.99 -3.98
C ARG A 39 -0.79 -13.59 -2.82
N HIS A 40 -0.12 -14.09 -1.78
CA HIS A 40 -0.75 -14.69 -0.59
C HIS A 40 -1.28 -13.67 0.41
N LEU A 41 -1.04 -12.39 0.19
CA LEU A 41 -1.48 -11.29 1.04
C LEU A 41 -2.71 -10.55 0.48
N GLN A 42 -3.08 -10.83 -0.76
CA GLN A 42 -4.21 -10.21 -1.46
C GLN A 42 -5.55 -10.45 -0.75
N GLY A 43 -6.38 -9.41 -0.67
CA GLY A 43 -7.67 -9.42 -0.01
C GLY A 43 -7.60 -9.40 1.53
N ARG A 44 -6.39 -9.36 2.11
CA ARG A 44 -6.18 -9.32 3.58
C ARG A 44 -5.28 -8.17 4.01
N VAL A 45 -4.09 -8.06 3.42
CA VAL A 45 -3.09 -7.03 3.75
C VAL A 45 -2.96 -6.02 2.61
N VAL A 46 -3.10 -6.49 1.37
CA VAL A 46 -3.09 -5.67 0.15
C VAL A 46 -4.36 -5.94 -0.66
N PRO A 47 -4.78 -5.04 -1.57
CA PRO A 47 -5.90 -5.28 -2.46
C PRO A 47 -5.76 -6.58 -3.28
N ARG A 48 -6.89 -7.15 -3.70
CA ARG A 48 -6.86 -8.14 -4.78
C ARG A 48 -6.41 -7.49 -6.09
N PHE A 49 -5.57 -8.19 -6.83
CA PHE A 49 -5.10 -7.81 -8.16
C PHE A 49 -5.88 -8.57 -9.22
N PHE A 50 -6.52 -7.84 -10.12
CA PHE A 50 -7.34 -8.42 -11.17
C PHE A 50 -6.60 -8.49 -12.52
N GLY A 51 -5.62 -7.62 -12.73
CA GLY A 51 -4.82 -7.66 -13.95
C GLY A 51 -3.99 -6.41 -14.18
N PHE A 52 -3.04 -6.55 -15.08
CA PHE A 52 -2.22 -5.46 -15.60
C PHE A 52 -2.31 -5.49 -17.12
N TYR A 53 -2.58 -4.32 -17.70
CA TYR A 53 -2.82 -4.13 -19.12
C TYR A 53 -1.93 -3.02 -19.63
N THR A 54 -1.31 -3.24 -20.79
CA THR A 54 -0.48 -2.25 -21.46
C THR A 54 -1.09 -1.89 -22.80
N GLY A 55 -0.78 -0.70 -23.27
CA GLY A 55 -1.24 -0.21 -24.56
C GLY A 55 -0.57 1.09 -24.93
N THR A 56 -1.15 1.77 -25.91
CA THR A 56 -0.70 3.08 -26.33
C THR A 56 -1.89 4.03 -26.39
N ARG A 57 -1.63 5.31 -26.12
CA ARG A 57 -2.60 6.40 -26.23
C ARG A 57 -2.14 7.36 -27.32
N GLN A 58 -3.06 7.76 -28.20
CA GLN A 58 -2.79 8.81 -29.18
C GLN A 58 -2.68 10.17 -28.48
N ARG A 59 -1.64 10.94 -28.78
CA ARG A 59 -1.46 12.29 -28.22
C ARG A 59 -2.42 13.29 -28.86
N VAL A 60 -2.98 14.17 -28.05
CA VAL A 60 -4.02 15.13 -28.47
C VAL A 60 -3.51 16.09 -29.57
N PHE A 61 -2.21 16.42 -29.57
CA PHE A 61 -1.62 17.40 -30.48
C PHE A 61 -0.86 16.79 -31.67
N SER A 62 -0.80 15.46 -31.79
CA SER A 62 -0.11 14.80 -32.89
C SER A 62 -0.78 13.47 -33.23
N ARG A 63 -1.21 13.35 -34.49
CA ARG A 63 -1.90 12.15 -34.99
C ARG A 63 -0.95 10.95 -35.09
N TRP A 64 0.36 11.22 -35.11
CA TRP A 64 1.43 10.26 -35.33
C TRP A 64 2.21 9.94 -34.05
N ASP A 65 2.05 10.72 -32.97
CA ASP A 65 2.68 10.43 -31.69
C ASP A 65 1.76 9.60 -30.80
N VAL A 66 2.22 8.39 -30.49
CA VAL A 66 1.62 7.51 -29.50
C VAL A 66 2.46 7.49 -28.24
N ALA A 67 1.81 7.57 -27.09
CA ALA A 67 2.44 7.47 -25.77
C ALA A 67 2.17 6.08 -25.17
N PRO A 68 3.17 5.40 -24.59
CA PRO A 68 2.94 4.21 -23.78
C PRO A 68 1.96 4.50 -22.64
N ALA A 69 1.05 3.57 -22.42
CA ALA A 69 0.09 3.61 -21.33
C ALA A 69 0.02 2.24 -20.66
N ALA A 70 -0.21 2.23 -19.35
CA ALA A 70 -0.45 1.02 -18.57
C ALA A 70 -1.58 1.24 -17.57
N CYS A 71 -2.29 0.17 -17.27
CA CYS A 71 -3.40 0.15 -16.35
C CYS A 71 -3.32 -1.09 -15.47
N MET A 72 -3.39 -0.89 -14.16
CA MET A 72 -3.50 -1.96 -13.17
C MET A 72 -4.88 -1.89 -12.52
N ILE A 73 -5.58 -3.03 -12.47
CA ILE A 73 -6.90 -3.14 -11.87
C ILE A 73 -6.78 -3.83 -10.51
N LEU A 74 -7.22 -3.14 -9.46
CA LEU A 74 -7.19 -3.59 -8.07
C LEU A 74 -8.57 -3.57 -7.44
N GLU A 75 -8.74 -4.29 -6.35
CA GLU A 75 -9.89 -4.16 -5.44
C GLU A 75 -9.96 -2.74 -4.88
N ASP A 76 -11.13 -2.11 -4.99
CA ASP A 76 -11.43 -0.90 -4.24
C ASP A 76 -11.64 -1.27 -2.77
N CYS A 77 -10.75 -0.77 -1.93
CA CYS A 77 -10.70 -1.08 -0.51
C CYS A 77 -11.23 0.06 0.37
N GLY A 78 -11.92 1.04 -0.22
CA GLY A 78 -12.43 2.22 0.47
C GLY A 78 -11.45 3.38 0.46
N ASP A 79 -11.56 4.23 1.47
CA ASP A 79 -10.93 5.55 1.48
C ASP A 79 -9.59 5.54 2.22
N SER A 80 -8.71 6.45 1.81
CA SER A 80 -7.45 6.73 2.50
C SER A 80 -7.68 7.10 3.97
N LEU A 81 -6.79 6.65 4.86
CA LEU A 81 -6.81 7.09 6.27
C LEU A 81 -6.48 8.59 6.44
N VAL A 82 -6.02 9.25 5.38
CA VAL A 82 -5.89 10.70 5.27
C VAL A 82 -7.00 11.19 4.35
N ASP A 83 -8.19 11.38 4.91
CA ASP A 83 -9.21 12.24 4.32
C ASP A 83 -8.83 13.71 4.61
N GLU A 84 -9.25 14.66 3.77
CA GLU A 84 -9.08 16.10 3.97
C GLU A 84 -9.62 16.56 5.33
N THR A 85 -10.61 15.85 5.88
CA THR A 85 -11.15 16.07 7.24
C THR A 85 -10.27 15.46 8.36
N LEU A 86 -9.46 14.44 8.07
CA LEU A 86 -8.65 13.68 9.02
C LEU A 86 -7.18 14.14 9.13
N ARG A 87 -6.68 14.99 8.21
CA ARG A 87 -5.33 15.59 8.29
C ARG A 87 -5.06 16.29 9.63
N ALA A 88 -6.10 16.81 10.29
CA ALA A 88 -5.98 17.45 11.61
C ALA A 88 -5.90 16.47 12.79
N TYR A 89 -6.09 15.15 12.58
CA TYR A 89 -6.46 14.21 13.64
C TYR A 89 -5.60 12.93 13.71
N LEU A 90 -4.36 12.98 13.24
CA LEU A 90 -3.42 11.85 13.37
C LEU A 90 -3.23 11.36 14.82
N GLU A 91 -3.35 12.26 15.79
CA GLU A 91 -3.31 11.90 17.22
C GLU A 91 -4.59 11.21 17.71
N GLN A 92 -5.72 11.40 17.01
CA GLN A 92 -7.03 10.85 17.37
C GLN A 92 -7.38 9.54 16.66
N LEU A 93 -6.53 9.05 15.74
CA LEU A 93 -6.74 7.73 15.17
C LEU A 93 -6.92 6.70 16.31
N PRO A 94 -8.00 5.90 16.31
CA PRO A 94 -8.25 4.93 17.35
C PRO A 94 -7.04 4.01 17.53
N ARG A 95 -6.70 3.72 18.78
CA ARG A 95 -5.54 2.87 19.10
C ARG A 95 -5.63 1.49 18.41
N SER A 96 -6.83 0.94 18.28
CA SER A 96 -7.09 -0.31 17.57
C SER A 96 -6.71 -0.23 16.09
N LEU A 97 -7.01 0.88 15.41
CA LEU A 97 -6.62 1.11 14.02
C LEU A 97 -5.11 1.22 13.86
N LYS A 98 -4.43 1.96 14.76
CA LYS A 98 -2.95 2.05 14.76
C LYS A 98 -2.29 0.67 14.89
N ILE A 99 -2.85 -0.18 15.75
CA ILE A 99 -2.38 -1.57 15.92
C ILE A 99 -2.59 -2.37 14.64
N GLU A 100 -3.73 -2.22 13.95
CA GLU A 100 -3.99 -2.98 12.72
C GLU A 100 -3.10 -2.53 11.56
N VAL A 101 -2.86 -1.23 11.41
CA VAL A 101 -1.87 -0.66 10.49
C VAL A 101 -0.50 -1.29 10.73
N MET A 102 -0.03 -1.31 11.98
CA MET A 102 1.25 -1.92 12.36
C MET A 102 1.29 -3.42 12.04
N LYS A 103 0.21 -4.16 12.36
CA LYS A 103 0.12 -5.59 12.04
C LYS A 103 0.22 -5.87 10.55
N ASN A 104 -0.46 -5.08 9.72
CA ASN A 104 -0.44 -5.28 8.28
C ASN A 104 0.95 -5.04 7.68
N VAL A 105 1.69 -4.03 8.17
CA VAL A 105 3.10 -3.83 7.78
C VAL A 105 3.97 -4.97 8.26
N LEU A 106 3.78 -5.47 9.49
CA LEU A 106 4.51 -6.64 9.98
C LEU A 106 4.22 -7.90 9.16
N ARG A 107 2.98 -8.10 8.70
CA ARG A 107 2.63 -9.20 7.79
C ARG A 107 3.34 -9.05 6.45
N LEU A 108 3.31 -7.86 5.85
CA LEU A 108 4.08 -7.57 4.63
C LEU A 108 5.56 -7.93 4.80
N HIS A 109 6.14 -7.51 5.92
CA HIS A 109 7.55 -7.73 6.23
C HIS A 109 7.90 -9.19 6.47
N LYS A 110 7.12 -9.89 7.28
CA LYS A 110 7.44 -11.25 7.73
C LYS A 110 6.96 -12.33 6.77
N GLU A 111 5.81 -12.13 6.13
CA GLU A 111 5.19 -13.14 5.27
C GLU A 111 5.56 -12.96 3.80
N ALA A 112 5.74 -11.72 3.31
CA ALA A 112 6.15 -11.46 1.93
C ALA A 112 7.64 -11.10 1.79
N GLY A 113 8.34 -10.86 2.90
CA GLY A 113 9.74 -10.43 2.86
C GLY A 113 9.92 -9.11 2.11
N CYS A 114 8.93 -8.21 2.20
CA CYS A 114 8.86 -6.98 1.43
C CYS A 114 8.87 -5.77 2.36
N LYS A 115 9.57 -4.70 1.95
CA LYS A 115 9.41 -3.34 2.50
C LYS A 115 8.58 -2.51 1.55
N HIS A 116 7.74 -1.63 2.08
CA HIS A 116 6.89 -0.77 1.27
C HIS A 116 7.67 0.37 0.59
N GLY A 117 8.66 0.93 1.29
CA GLY A 117 9.48 2.07 0.85
C GLY A 117 8.89 3.44 1.19
N GLU A 118 7.57 3.54 1.33
CA GLU A 118 6.85 4.79 1.57
C GLU A 118 5.62 4.54 2.45
N LEU A 119 5.82 4.37 3.77
CA LEU A 119 4.72 4.19 4.72
C LEU A 119 4.17 5.54 5.17
N GLU A 120 3.29 6.08 4.36
CA GLU A 120 2.50 7.27 4.67
C GLU A 120 1.05 6.86 4.89
N LEU A 121 0.30 7.63 5.68
CA LEU A 121 -1.08 7.26 6.00
C LEU A 121 -2.00 7.25 4.78
N GLU A 122 -1.64 8.01 3.75
CA GLU A 122 -2.31 8.02 2.43
C GLU A 122 -2.22 6.66 1.72
N ASN A 123 -1.22 5.83 2.08
CA ASN A 123 -1.00 4.51 1.53
C ASN A 123 -1.71 3.39 2.33
N PHE A 124 -2.55 3.78 3.29
CA PHE A 124 -3.46 2.88 3.97
C PHE A 124 -4.90 3.27 3.64
N VAL A 125 -5.70 2.29 3.23
CA VAL A 125 -7.11 2.48 2.91
C VAL A 125 -7.98 1.58 3.78
N MET A 126 -9.21 2.01 4.06
CA MET A 126 -10.17 1.27 4.87
C MET A 126 -11.60 1.55 4.39
N ARG A 127 -12.46 0.53 4.42
CA ARG A 127 -13.87 0.66 4.08
C ARG A 127 -14.67 1.03 5.33
N GLY A 128 -15.15 2.27 5.38
CA GLY A 128 -15.89 2.78 6.54
C GLY A 128 -15.05 2.68 7.81
N ASN A 129 -15.56 2.02 8.86
CA ASN A 129 -14.88 1.83 10.13
C ASN A 129 -14.46 0.37 10.40
N ASP A 130 -14.41 -0.49 9.38
CA ASP A 130 -14.04 -1.89 9.55
C ASP A 130 -12.53 -2.08 9.58
N LEU A 131 -11.98 -2.35 10.77
CA LEU A 131 -10.56 -2.61 10.97
C LEU A 131 -10.03 -3.80 10.15
N ASN A 132 -10.87 -4.80 9.86
CA ASN A 132 -10.44 -5.95 9.05
C ASN A 132 -10.32 -5.61 7.56
N SER A 133 -10.81 -4.45 7.14
CA SER A 133 -10.76 -3.96 5.77
C SER A 133 -9.52 -3.11 5.47
N VAL A 134 -8.65 -2.84 6.47
CA VAL A 134 -7.43 -2.05 6.25
C VAL A 134 -6.52 -2.73 5.23
N ARG A 135 -6.10 -2.00 4.19
CA ARG A 135 -5.15 -2.47 3.18
C ARG A 135 -4.01 -1.47 2.96
N LEU A 136 -2.83 -1.99 2.64
CA LEU A 136 -1.71 -1.22 2.11
C LEU A 136 -1.82 -1.11 0.59
N ILE A 137 -1.54 0.08 0.06
CA ILE A 137 -1.54 0.38 -1.37
C ILE A 137 -0.29 1.17 -1.76
N ASP A 138 -0.05 1.29 -3.07
CA ASP A 138 1.03 2.09 -3.67
C ASP A 138 2.46 1.56 -3.43
N PHE A 139 2.74 0.38 -3.97
CA PHE A 139 4.02 -0.33 -3.83
C PHE A 139 5.12 0.16 -4.79
N LYS A 140 5.01 1.37 -5.33
CA LYS A 140 5.95 1.91 -6.34
C LYS A 140 7.41 1.99 -5.88
N TYR A 141 7.65 2.00 -4.56
CA TYR A 141 8.99 2.03 -3.94
C TYR A 141 9.33 0.77 -3.17
N ALA A 142 8.53 -0.28 -3.31
CA ALA A 142 8.69 -1.48 -2.54
C ALA A 142 9.96 -2.24 -2.91
N ARG A 143 10.51 -2.99 -1.94
CA ARG A 143 11.77 -3.72 -2.07
C ARG A 143 11.61 -5.11 -1.45
N VAL A 144 11.91 -6.13 -2.24
CA VAL A 144 11.86 -7.54 -1.84
C VAL A 144 13.16 -7.97 -1.13
N GLY A 145 13.16 -9.14 -0.50
CA GLY A 145 14.33 -9.70 0.21
C GLY A 145 14.54 -9.14 1.62
N HIS A 146 13.55 -8.43 2.17
CA HIS A 146 13.59 -7.97 3.54
C HIS A 146 13.43 -9.12 4.53
N ARG A 147 14.36 -9.20 5.50
CA ARG A 147 14.27 -10.09 6.66
C ARG A 147 14.01 -9.27 7.91
N CYS A 148 12.75 -9.11 8.26
CA CYS A 148 12.34 -8.33 9.42
C CYS A 148 12.59 -9.10 10.72
N LYS A 149 13.37 -8.49 11.62
CA LYS A 149 13.64 -9.03 12.97
C LYS A 149 12.84 -8.30 14.05
N TYR A 150 11.90 -7.44 13.66
CA TYR A 150 11.12 -6.66 14.61
C TYR A 150 10.27 -7.59 15.48
N GLY A 151 10.37 -7.42 16.80
CA GLY A 151 9.73 -8.27 17.80
C GLY A 151 10.46 -9.59 18.09
N ASP A 152 11.59 -9.88 17.45
CA ASP A 152 12.41 -11.04 17.81
C ASP A 152 13.17 -10.75 19.10
N ARG A 153 13.08 -11.67 20.08
CA ARG A 153 13.62 -11.54 21.45
C ARG A 153 15.13 -11.21 21.53
N CYS A 154 15.88 -11.35 20.43
CA CYS A 154 17.32 -11.12 20.36
C CYS A 154 17.75 -9.97 19.43
N ALA A 155 16.84 -9.21 18.82
CA ALA A 155 17.22 -8.25 17.79
C ALA A 155 17.23 -6.79 18.28
N ARG A 156 18.42 -6.25 18.53
CA ARG A 156 18.71 -4.79 18.50
C ARG A 156 18.65 -4.20 17.07
N ALA A 157 18.27 -5.01 16.07
CA ALA A 157 18.18 -4.59 14.69
C ALA A 157 16.84 -3.89 14.45
N HIS A 158 16.88 -2.56 14.48
CA HIS A 158 15.74 -1.71 14.17
C HIS A 158 15.42 -1.75 12.67
N CYS A 159 14.14 -1.95 12.33
CA CYS A 159 13.66 -1.81 10.97
C CYS A 159 13.27 -0.34 10.76
N LYS A 160 14.10 0.43 10.07
CA LYS A 160 13.88 1.87 9.81
C LYS A 160 12.48 2.23 9.30
N GLU A 161 11.87 1.34 8.52
CA GLU A 161 10.52 1.55 8.01
C GLU A 161 9.46 1.44 9.11
N LEU A 162 9.61 0.49 10.04
CA LEU A 162 8.75 0.38 11.21
C LEU A 162 9.00 1.51 12.21
N ASP A 163 10.25 1.92 12.42
CA ASP A 163 10.54 3.08 13.28
C ASP A 163 9.85 4.35 12.74
N ARG A 164 9.92 4.59 11.42
CA ARG A 164 9.21 5.70 10.77
C ARG A 164 7.69 5.58 10.91
N LEU A 165 7.14 4.37 10.80
CA LEU A 165 5.71 4.14 10.99
C LEU A 165 5.27 4.42 12.44
N GLU A 166 6.07 4.03 13.43
CA GLU A 166 5.80 4.33 14.83
C GLU A 166 5.73 5.84 15.09
N ASP A 167 6.64 6.61 14.47
CA ASP A 167 6.66 8.07 14.53
C ASP A 167 5.40 8.67 13.89
N VAL A 168 5.04 8.20 12.69
CA VAL A 168 3.84 8.65 11.96
C VAL A 168 2.57 8.37 12.77
N LEU A 169 2.45 7.16 13.34
CA LEU A 169 1.29 6.76 14.13
C LEU A 169 1.31 7.33 15.56
N LYS A 170 2.45 7.89 15.98
CA LYS A 170 2.70 8.39 17.34
C LYS A 170 2.33 7.36 18.41
N ILE A 171 2.56 6.07 18.15
CA ILE A 171 2.11 4.96 19.04
C ILE A 171 2.77 5.07 20.43
N PHE A 172 4.01 5.57 20.49
CA PHE A 172 4.84 5.53 21.70
C PHE A 172 5.05 6.88 22.41
N LYS A 173 4.17 7.87 22.24
CA LYS A 173 4.24 9.11 23.05
C LYS A 173 3.95 8.91 24.55
N CYS A 174 3.58 7.70 25.01
CA CYS A 174 3.30 7.42 26.42
C CYS A 174 3.94 6.09 26.88
N GLY A 175 5.23 6.12 27.23
CA GLY A 175 5.90 5.32 28.28
C GLY A 175 5.79 3.77 28.34
N HIS A 176 5.00 3.09 27.51
CA HIS A 176 4.74 1.66 27.65
C HIS A 176 5.22 0.90 26.42
N ARG A 177 6.38 0.25 26.55
CA ARG A 177 6.92 -0.69 25.56
C ARG A 177 6.07 -1.95 25.57
N TYR A 178 5.41 -2.26 24.45
CA TYR A 178 4.72 -3.54 24.28
C TYR A 178 5.71 -4.60 23.85
N ALA A 179 6.28 -5.31 24.83
CA ALA A 179 6.62 -6.70 24.64
C ALA A 179 5.31 -7.49 24.74
N THR A 180 5.01 -8.36 23.77
CA THR A 180 3.92 -9.35 23.80
C THR A 180 2.56 -8.90 23.26
N ILE A 181 2.38 -8.85 21.93
CA ILE A 181 1.08 -9.16 21.30
C ILE A 181 1.31 -9.88 19.96
N ILE A 182 1.65 -11.17 20.03
CA ILE A 182 1.21 -12.17 19.04
C ILE A 182 0.93 -13.45 19.86
N ARG A 183 -0.36 -13.76 20.03
CA ARG A 183 -0.85 -15.12 20.27
C ARG A 183 -1.82 -15.41 19.16
#